data_AF-A0A197K3U6-F1
#
_entry.id   AF-A0A197K3U6-F1
#
_cell.length_a   1.000
_cell.length_b   1.000
_cell.length_c   1.000
_cell.angle_alpha   90.00
_cell.angle_beta   90.00
_cell.angle_gamma   90.00
#
_symmetry.space_group_name_H-M   'P 1'
#
loop_
_entity.id
_entity.type
_entity.pdbx_description
1 polymer ?
#
loop_
_entity_poly.entity_id
_entity_poly.type
_entity_poly.pdbx_seq_one_letter_code
_entity_poly.pdbx_strand_id
1 'polypeptide(L)'
;MGRRPARCYRYQKNKAYPKSRFCRGVPGSATGTLQFTTTTLRKHPSFVTKPCSEGLDVDNNSASARCSGGYTATVGTRNNMKRNDSRTVLCAETMAHPKIRIYDLGRKKAGVDEFPLCVHLLCDEKQQISSEALEAGRICANKYISKTSGKDSFHMRVRLHPFHVLRINKMLSCAGADRLQTGMRGAYGKPNGTAARVDIGQVIFSIRTKDSNKAVVIESLRRAKFKFAGRQKIIVSKKWGFTKLSREDYVTERAAGRLQPDGCYVKYLNEKGPLANYFQKTLRAL
;
A
#
# COMPACT_ATOMS: atom_id res chain seq x y z
N MET A 1 1.50 16.41 12.05
CA MET A 1 2.76 16.62 11.30
C MET A 1 2.57 16.20 9.85
N GLY A 2 2.77 17.12 8.91
CA GLY A 2 2.69 16.84 7.47
C GLY A 2 3.79 15.89 6.97
N ARG A 3 3.65 15.41 5.73
CA ARG A 3 4.68 14.57 5.10
C ARG A 3 5.93 15.39 4.78
N ARG A 4 7.11 14.76 4.92
CA ARG A 4 8.36 15.35 4.46
C ARG A 4 8.35 15.55 2.95
N PRO A 5 9.00 16.60 2.42
CA PRO A 5 9.09 16.81 0.99
C PRO A 5 9.83 15.65 0.31
N ALA A 6 9.38 15.26 -0.88
CA ALA A 6 9.90 14.09 -1.59
C ALA A 6 11.41 14.19 -1.90
N ARG A 7 11.98 15.40 -1.92
CA ARG A 7 13.43 15.63 -2.08
C ARG A 7 14.28 14.86 -1.08
N CYS A 8 13.79 14.65 0.15
CA CYS A 8 14.52 13.92 1.19
C CYS A 8 14.72 12.43 0.84
N TYR A 9 13.83 11.86 0.02
CA TYR A 9 13.79 10.43 -0.28
C TYR A 9 14.01 10.12 -1.76
N ARG A 10 14.34 11.12 -2.60
CA ARG A 10 14.48 10.97 -4.05
C ARG A 10 15.49 9.90 -4.45
N TYR A 11 16.65 9.85 -3.80
CA TYR A 11 17.74 8.98 -4.22
C TYR A 11 17.81 7.68 -3.41
N GLN A 12 18.25 6.61 -4.07
CA GLN A 12 18.45 5.29 -3.46
C GLN A 12 19.76 5.24 -2.66
N LYS A 13 19.76 5.76 -1.43
CA LYS A 13 20.97 5.78 -0.57
C LYS A 13 21.14 4.54 0.29
N ASN A 14 20.03 3.97 0.75
CA ASN A 14 20.03 2.86 1.71
C ASN A 14 19.84 1.50 1.02
N LYS A 15 20.22 0.43 1.72
CA LYS A 15 19.83 -0.94 1.36
C LYS A 15 18.31 -1.07 1.31
N ALA A 16 17.81 -2.01 0.51
CA ALA A 16 16.38 -2.26 0.42
C ALA A 16 15.83 -2.67 1.79
N TYR A 17 14.85 -1.92 2.27
CA TYR A 17 14.18 -2.14 3.54
C TYR A 17 12.71 -2.44 3.28
N PRO A 18 12.34 -3.72 3.01
CA PRO A 18 10.97 -4.10 2.73
C PRO A 18 10.18 -4.30 4.02
N LYS A 19 8.86 -4.30 3.87
CA LYS A 19 8.00 -4.84 4.93
C LYS A 19 8.36 -6.31 5.18
N SER A 20 8.61 -6.66 6.44
CA SER A 20 9.09 -8.00 6.84
C SER A 20 8.75 -8.28 8.31
N ARG A 21 9.07 -9.50 8.79
CA ARG A 21 8.96 -9.88 10.21
C ARG A 21 9.74 -8.96 11.16
N PHE A 22 10.77 -8.29 10.66
CA PHE A 22 11.59 -7.34 11.42
C PHE A 22 11.04 -5.91 11.35
N CYS A 23 10.21 -5.61 10.35
CA CYS A 23 9.66 -4.28 10.06
C CYS A 23 8.15 -4.28 10.29
N ARG A 24 7.73 -4.40 11.56
CA ARG A 24 6.32 -4.63 11.93
C ARG A 24 5.46 -3.36 12.01
N GLY A 25 6.08 -2.19 12.22
CA GLY A 25 5.39 -0.89 12.26
C GLY A 25 4.82 -0.42 10.91
N VAL A 26 4.84 -1.29 9.89
CA VAL A 26 4.33 -1.07 8.53
C VAL A 26 3.08 -1.94 8.36
N PRO A 27 1.86 -1.42 8.51
CA PRO A 27 0.67 -2.26 8.45
C PRO A 27 0.41 -2.71 7.01
N GLY A 28 -0.15 -3.92 6.90
CA GLY A 28 -0.38 -4.62 5.62
C GLY A 28 -1.74 -4.31 5.08
N SER A 29 -1.93 -4.47 3.77
CA SER A 29 -3.27 -4.48 3.18
C SER A 29 -4.12 -5.57 3.84
N ALA A 30 -4.87 -5.24 4.87
CA ALA A 30 -5.98 -6.07 5.31
C ALA A 30 -7.05 -5.95 4.23
N THR A 31 -7.00 -6.85 3.24
CA THR A 31 -8.24 -7.36 2.65
C THR A 31 -9.02 -7.95 3.80
N GLY A 32 -10.20 -7.39 4.08
CA GLY A 32 -11.01 -7.74 5.24
C GLY A 32 -11.28 -9.24 5.31
N THR A 33 -10.75 -9.87 6.34
CA THR A 33 -11.44 -10.94 7.04
C THR A 33 -11.66 -10.42 8.44
N LEU A 34 -12.86 -9.88 8.66
CA LEU A 34 -13.44 -9.76 9.99
C LEU A 34 -13.50 -11.18 10.56
N GLN A 35 -12.48 -11.58 11.31
CA GLN A 35 -12.67 -12.63 12.29
C GLN A 35 -13.45 -12.01 13.44
N PHE A 36 -14.78 -12.09 13.33
CA PHE A 36 -15.62 -12.09 14.51
C PHE A 36 -15.14 -13.25 15.38
N THR A 37 -14.33 -12.97 16.39
CA THR A 37 -14.22 -13.89 17.52
C THR A 37 -15.54 -13.75 18.26
N THR A 38 -16.47 -14.65 17.96
CA THR A 38 -17.58 -15.01 18.85
C THR A 38 -16.95 -15.42 20.18
N THR A 39 -16.89 -14.49 21.13
CA THR A 39 -16.67 -14.85 22.52
C THR A 39 -17.93 -15.58 22.97
N THR A 40 -17.89 -16.89 22.85
CA THR A 40 -18.83 -17.80 23.51
C THR A 40 -18.91 -17.43 24.98
N LEU A 41 -20.06 -16.88 25.37
CA LEU A 41 -20.49 -16.75 26.76
C LEU A 41 -20.40 -18.13 27.42
N ARG A 42 -19.33 -18.36 28.18
CA ARG A 42 -19.29 -19.45 29.16
C ARG A 42 -20.11 -19.00 30.36
N LYS A 43 -21.34 -19.54 30.46
CA LYS A 43 -22.10 -19.65 31.70
C LYS A 43 -21.22 -20.28 32.78
N HIS A 44 -21.30 -19.78 34.02
CA HIS A 44 -21.25 -20.52 35.30
C HIS A 44 -21.57 -19.53 36.45
N PRO A 45 -22.04 -19.97 37.63
CA PRO A 45 -23.45 -19.94 38.00
C PRO A 45 -23.79 -18.89 39.08
N SER A 46 -25.07 -18.53 39.11
CA SER A 46 -25.89 -17.98 40.22
C SER A 46 -25.19 -17.68 41.56
N PHE A 47 -25.18 -16.40 41.94
CA PHE A 47 -25.19 -16.00 43.36
C PHE A 47 -26.28 -14.94 43.61
N VAL A 48 -27.30 -15.43 44.32
CA VAL A 48 -28.42 -14.85 45.04
C VAL A 48 -28.29 -13.36 45.42
N THR A 49 -29.26 -12.56 44.98
CA THR A 49 -29.66 -11.30 45.62
C THR A 49 -30.67 -11.60 46.73
N LYS A 50 -30.43 -11.12 47.96
CA LYS A 50 -31.49 -10.91 48.96
C LYS A 50 -31.51 -9.43 49.37
N PRO A 51 -32.70 -8.81 49.45
CA PRO A 51 -32.89 -7.43 49.89
C PRO A 51 -33.05 -7.37 51.41
N CYS A 52 -32.70 -6.24 52.03
CA CYS A 52 -33.22 -5.88 53.34
C CYS A 52 -33.58 -4.38 53.34
N SER A 53 -34.88 -4.15 53.45
CA SER A 53 -35.54 -2.90 53.83
C SER A 53 -35.56 -2.73 55.35
N GLU A 54 -35.67 -1.47 55.80
CA GLU A 54 -36.00 -0.91 57.14
C GLU A 54 -35.00 0.23 57.40
N GLY A 55 -35.31 1.47 57.81
CA GLY A 55 -36.49 2.20 58.27
C GLY A 55 -36.02 3.66 58.56
N LEU A 56 -36.96 4.56 58.87
CA LEU A 56 -36.86 6.04 59.01
C LEU A 56 -35.83 6.52 60.07
N ASP A 57 -35.25 7.73 60.01
CA ASP A 57 -35.79 9.04 60.50
C ASP A 57 -34.92 10.21 59.96
N VAL A 58 -35.45 11.26 59.31
CA VAL A 58 -35.99 12.57 59.81
C VAL A 58 -34.97 13.53 60.48
N ASP A 59 -34.59 14.54 59.68
CA ASP A 59 -34.39 15.98 59.96
C ASP A 59 -33.11 16.61 60.58
N ASN A 60 -32.61 17.58 59.79
CA ASN A 60 -32.26 18.98 60.12
C ASN A 60 -30.79 19.44 60.25
N ASN A 61 -30.62 20.63 59.66
CA ASN A 61 -29.63 21.68 59.86
C ASN A 61 -28.32 21.70 59.06
N SER A 62 -28.34 22.62 58.09
CA SER A 62 -27.28 23.57 57.75
C SER A 62 -26.25 23.82 58.86
N ALA A 63 -24.96 23.76 58.50
CA ALA A 63 -23.96 24.77 58.87
C ALA A 63 -22.60 24.49 58.20
N SER A 64 -22.00 25.57 57.73
CA SER A 64 -20.60 25.76 57.35
C SER A 64 -19.57 25.22 58.36
N ALA A 65 -18.35 24.89 57.89
CA ALA A 65 -17.11 25.54 58.35
C ALA A 65 -15.85 24.87 57.76
N ARG A 66 -14.79 25.67 57.68
CA ARG A 66 -13.46 25.37 57.12
C ARG A 66 -12.53 24.66 58.12
N CYS A 67 -11.47 24.09 57.53
CA CYS A 67 -10.07 24.05 57.98
C CYS A 67 -9.55 23.02 59.02
N SER A 68 -8.38 22.47 58.65
CA SER A 68 -7.16 22.15 59.43
C SER A 68 -7.00 20.83 60.21
N GLY A 69 -5.84 20.18 59.97
CA GLY A 69 -5.21 19.08 60.74
C GLY A 69 -5.55 17.67 60.20
N GLY A 70 -4.66 16.78 59.74
CA GLY A 70 -3.21 16.64 59.80
C GLY A 70 -2.83 15.47 60.71
N TYR A 71 -2.54 14.25 60.20
CA TYR A 71 -1.73 13.22 60.88
C TYR A 71 -1.06 12.21 59.92
N THR A 72 0.28 12.21 60.02
CA THR A 72 1.25 11.09 60.01
C THR A 72 1.54 10.24 58.76
N ALA A 73 2.76 10.39 58.23
CA ALA A 73 3.41 9.45 57.31
C ALA A 73 4.46 8.61 58.06
N THR A 74 4.23 7.32 58.19
CA THR A 74 5.24 6.35 58.64
C THR A 74 6.09 5.92 57.45
N VAL A 75 7.41 6.14 57.57
CA VAL A 75 8.43 5.68 56.62
C VAL A 75 8.66 4.18 56.86
N GLY A 76 8.23 3.36 55.90
CA GLY A 76 8.46 1.91 55.87
C GLY A 76 9.24 1.49 54.61
N THR A 77 10.51 1.19 54.83
CA THR A 77 11.52 0.46 54.03
C THR A 77 11.15 -0.17 52.68
N ARG A 78 12.02 0.09 51.68
CA ARG A 78 12.17 -0.62 50.40
C ARG A 78 12.20 -2.14 50.60
N ASN A 79 11.46 -2.91 49.78
CA ASN A 79 12.06 -3.83 48.81
C ASN A 79 11.03 -4.56 47.92
N ASN A 80 11.40 -4.70 46.65
CA ASN A 80 10.86 -5.61 45.62
C ASN A 80 9.41 -5.44 45.15
N MET A 81 9.11 -4.27 44.57
CA MET A 81 8.12 -4.22 43.51
C MET A 81 8.74 -4.84 42.26
N LYS A 82 8.40 -6.12 42.01
CA LYS A 82 8.68 -6.81 40.74
C LYS A 82 8.44 -5.81 39.62
N ARG A 83 9.46 -5.59 38.78
CA ARG A 83 9.31 -4.87 37.51
C ARG A 83 8.22 -5.60 36.74
N ASN A 84 6.99 -5.11 36.87
CA ASN A 84 6.00 -5.33 35.85
C ASN A 84 6.62 -4.66 34.64
N ASP A 85 7.15 -5.49 33.74
CA ASP A 85 7.23 -5.21 32.32
C ASP A 85 5.84 -4.77 31.92
N SER A 86 5.56 -3.50 32.16
CA SER A 86 4.59 -2.71 31.43
C SER A 86 5.14 -2.74 30.03
N ARG A 87 4.78 -3.82 29.32
CA ARG A 87 4.66 -3.89 27.88
C ARG A 87 4.23 -2.50 27.49
N THR A 88 5.19 -1.74 27.00
CA THR A 88 4.96 -0.47 26.36
C THR A 88 3.72 -0.72 25.53
N VAL A 89 2.62 -0.09 25.93
CA VAL A 89 1.50 0.13 25.07
C VAL A 89 2.13 0.98 23.98
N LEU A 90 2.72 0.30 23.00
CA LEU A 90 3.19 0.88 21.78
C LEU A 90 1.89 1.43 21.23
N CYS A 91 1.66 2.73 21.45
CA CYS A 91 0.92 3.55 20.53
C CYS A 91 1.56 3.27 19.17
N ALA A 92 1.04 2.23 18.53
CA ALA A 92 1.36 1.89 17.18
C ALA A 92 0.73 3.02 16.40
N GLU A 93 1.51 4.07 16.18
CA GLU A 93 1.37 4.88 14.98
C GLU A 93 1.58 3.89 13.81
N THR A 94 0.53 3.14 13.50
CA THR A 94 0.44 2.22 12.39
C THR A 94 0.59 3.07 11.15
N MET A 95 1.75 2.98 10.49
CA MET A 95 2.03 3.71 9.26
C MET A 95 0.88 3.54 8.26
N ALA A 96 0.42 4.56 7.56
CA ALA A 96 -0.58 4.34 6.52
C ALA A 96 -0.08 3.35 5.42
N HIS A 97 -0.92 2.39 5.03
CA HIS A 97 -0.69 1.51 3.88
C HIS A 97 -0.22 2.28 2.62
N PRO A 98 0.48 1.62 1.67
CA PRO A 98 0.80 2.24 0.39
C PRO A 98 -0.44 2.94 -0.19
N LYS A 99 -0.27 4.20 -0.60
CA LYS A 99 -1.42 5.00 -1.05
C LYS A 99 -2.02 4.42 -2.33
N ILE A 100 -1.17 3.91 -3.22
CA ILE A 100 -1.59 3.09 -4.36
C ILE A 100 -2.07 1.71 -3.88
N ARG A 101 -3.33 1.41 -4.18
CA ARG A 101 -3.96 0.11 -3.90
C ARG A 101 -4.32 -0.66 -5.16
N ILE A 102 -4.57 0.05 -6.25
CA ILE A 102 -5.04 -0.51 -7.52
C ILE A 102 -3.95 -0.30 -8.56
N TYR A 103 -3.46 -1.39 -9.14
CA TYR A 103 -2.40 -1.36 -10.15
C TYR A 103 -2.93 -1.49 -11.59
N ASP A 104 -4.11 -2.10 -11.78
CA ASP A 104 -4.72 -2.32 -13.08
C ASP A 104 -6.03 -1.53 -13.21
N LEU A 105 -6.20 -0.85 -14.36
CA LEU A 105 -7.34 0.05 -14.64
C LEU A 105 -7.87 -0.12 -16.05
N GLY A 106 -9.10 0.36 -16.25
CA GLY A 106 -9.84 0.19 -17.49
C GLY A 106 -10.34 -1.24 -17.66
N ARG A 107 -10.44 -1.71 -18.90
CA ARG A 107 -10.98 -3.03 -19.23
C ARG A 107 -9.92 -4.15 -19.06
N LYS A 108 -9.64 -4.49 -17.79
CA LYS A 108 -8.66 -5.54 -17.41
C LYS A 108 -8.98 -6.96 -17.92
N LYS A 109 -10.26 -7.23 -18.20
CA LYS A 109 -10.74 -8.52 -18.73
C LYS A 109 -10.71 -8.60 -20.27
N ALA A 110 -10.34 -7.53 -20.96
CA ALA A 110 -10.28 -7.53 -22.42
C ALA A 110 -9.28 -8.57 -22.93
N GLY A 111 -9.66 -9.23 -24.03
CA GLY A 111 -8.82 -10.16 -24.76
C GLY A 111 -7.50 -9.53 -25.20
N VAL A 112 -6.53 -10.37 -25.54
CA VAL A 112 -5.21 -9.89 -26.01
C VAL A 112 -5.32 -9.23 -27.38
N ASP A 113 -6.20 -9.74 -28.23
CA ASP A 113 -6.34 -9.32 -29.62
C ASP A 113 -6.99 -7.95 -29.78
N GLU A 114 -7.76 -7.52 -28.78
CA GLU A 114 -8.50 -6.25 -28.82
C GLU A 114 -7.56 -5.05 -28.69
N PHE A 115 -6.41 -5.21 -28.01
CA PHE A 115 -5.50 -4.11 -27.68
C PHE A 115 -4.07 -4.38 -28.18
N PRO A 116 -3.79 -4.12 -29.48
CA PRO A 116 -2.47 -4.32 -30.08
C PRO A 116 -1.44 -3.24 -29.69
N LEU A 117 -1.88 -2.00 -29.45
CA LEU A 117 -0.99 -0.89 -29.12
C LEU A 117 -0.54 -0.97 -27.67
N CYS A 118 0.74 -0.68 -27.43
CA CYS A 118 1.29 -0.54 -26.11
C CYS A 118 2.21 0.69 -26.03
N VAL A 119 1.98 1.53 -25.02
CA VAL A 119 2.80 2.70 -24.75
C VAL A 119 3.27 2.63 -23.30
N HIS A 120 4.56 2.90 -23.12
CA HIS A 120 5.24 2.83 -21.83
C HIS A 120 5.70 4.22 -21.38
N LEU A 121 5.61 4.47 -20.08
CA LEU A 121 6.32 5.56 -19.42
C LEU A 121 7.53 4.96 -18.69
N LEU A 122 8.73 5.40 -19.06
CA LEU A 122 10.00 4.94 -18.49
C LEU A 122 10.63 6.00 -17.59
N CYS A 123 11.36 5.56 -16.57
CA CYS A 123 12.22 6.41 -15.77
C CYS A 123 13.62 6.48 -16.39
N ASP A 124 14.17 7.68 -16.60
CA ASP A 124 15.53 7.86 -17.15
C ASP A 124 16.59 8.10 -16.05
N GLU A 125 16.16 8.08 -14.79
CA GLU A 125 17.00 8.31 -13.62
C GLU A 125 16.85 7.18 -12.61
N LYS A 126 17.93 6.87 -11.88
CA LYS A 126 17.88 5.96 -10.74
C LYS A 126 17.39 6.70 -9.50
N GLN A 127 16.16 6.41 -9.08
CA GLN A 127 15.51 7.13 -7.99
C GLN A 127 14.52 6.26 -7.22
N GLN A 128 13.87 6.88 -6.24
CA GLN A 128 12.74 6.30 -5.52
C GLN A 128 11.48 7.10 -5.86
N ILE A 129 10.42 6.40 -6.25
CA ILE A 129 9.12 6.99 -6.51
C ILE A 129 8.20 6.67 -5.33
N SER A 130 7.73 7.70 -4.64
CA SER A 130 6.80 7.56 -3.51
C SER A 130 5.48 6.92 -3.93
N SER A 131 4.83 6.17 -3.03
CA SER A 131 3.52 5.54 -3.32
C SER A 131 2.42 6.56 -3.65
N GLU A 132 2.57 7.79 -3.19
CA GLU A 132 1.65 8.90 -3.39
C GLU A 132 1.79 9.47 -4.80
N ALA A 133 3.04 9.61 -5.28
CA ALA A 133 3.31 10.01 -6.66
C ALA A 133 2.79 8.97 -7.66
N LEU A 134 2.93 7.67 -7.35
CA LEU A 134 2.36 6.60 -8.18
C LEU A 134 0.83 6.70 -8.25
N GLU A 135 0.16 6.94 -7.12
CA GLU A 135 -1.30 7.11 -7.10
C GLU A 135 -1.75 8.38 -7.84
N ALA A 136 -1.04 9.50 -7.66
CA ALA A 136 -1.34 10.74 -8.37
C ALA A 136 -1.15 10.60 -9.89
N GLY A 137 -0.06 9.94 -10.32
CA GLY A 137 0.19 9.65 -11.74
C GLY A 137 -0.88 8.74 -12.33
N ARG A 138 -1.30 7.70 -11.58
CA ARG A 138 -2.34 6.76 -11.97
C ARG A 138 -3.69 7.45 -12.16
N ILE A 139 -4.11 8.29 -11.21
CA ILE A 139 -5.36 9.06 -11.30
C ILE A 139 -5.31 10.01 -12.49
N CYS A 140 -4.18 10.69 -12.69
CA CYS A 140 -4.00 11.66 -13.77
C CYS A 140 -4.16 11.02 -15.16
N ALA A 141 -3.45 9.90 -15.41
CA ALA A 141 -3.56 9.17 -16.66
C ALA A 141 -4.98 8.62 -16.88
N ASN A 142 -5.55 7.97 -15.86
CA ASN A 142 -6.88 7.37 -15.96
C ASN A 142 -7.99 8.39 -16.24
N LYS A 143 -7.95 9.56 -15.57
CA LYS A 143 -8.95 10.61 -15.73
C LYS A 143 -8.96 11.18 -17.15
N TYR A 144 -7.78 11.35 -17.75
CA TYR A 144 -7.68 11.87 -19.12
C TYR A 144 -8.23 10.87 -20.14
N ILE A 145 -7.76 9.62 -20.11
CA ILE A 145 -8.19 8.61 -21.09
C ILE A 145 -9.69 8.31 -20.94
N SER A 146 -10.19 8.21 -19.71
CA SER A 146 -11.62 7.95 -19.47
C SER A 146 -12.52 9.09 -19.99
N LYS A 147 -12.04 10.34 -19.94
CA LYS A 147 -12.79 11.50 -20.45
C LYS A 147 -12.79 11.56 -21.98
N THR A 148 -11.68 11.20 -22.62
CA THR A 148 -11.52 11.36 -24.07
C THR A 148 -12.00 10.15 -24.88
N SER A 149 -11.66 8.93 -24.45
CA SER A 149 -11.95 7.70 -25.22
C SER A 149 -12.88 6.72 -24.48
N GLY A 150 -13.36 7.05 -23.29
CA GLY A 150 -14.15 6.15 -22.44
C GLY A 150 -13.29 5.16 -21.64
N LYS A 151 -13.92 4.53 -20.63
CA LYS A 151 -13.24 3.63 -19.66
C LYS A 151 -12.87 2.27 -20.25
N ASP A 152 -13.61 1.82 -21.27
CA ASP A 152 -13.46 0.48 -21.85
C ASP A 152 -12.43 0.39 -22.97
N SER A 153 -11.94 1.54 -23.45
CA SER A 153 -11.03 1.63 -24.60
C SER A 153 -9.56 1.32 -24.29
N PHE A 154 -9.22 1.11 -23.01
CA PHE A 154 -7.85 0.91 -22.57
C PHE A 154 -7.72 -0.07 -21.42
N HIS A 155 -6.52 -0.63 -21.28
CA HIS A 155 -6.07 -1.31 -20.08
C HIS A 155 -4.73 -0.70 -19.66
N MET A 156 -4.71 -0.04 -18.52
CA MET A 156 -3.51 0.55 -17.94
C MET A 156 -3.03 -0.29 -16.75
N ARG A 157 -1.72 -0.51 -16.69
CA ARG A 157 -1.05 -1.16 -15.58
C ARG A 157 0.07 -0.29 -15.02
N VAL A 158 0.09 -0.17 -13.70
CA VAL A 158 1.25 0.31 -12.94
C VAL A 158 2.19 -0.85 -12.70
N ARG A 159 3.40 -0.79 -13.27
CA ARG A 159 4.39 -1.87 -13.19
C ARG A 159 5.23 -1.81 -11.91
N LEU A 160 5.35 -0.63 -11.32
CA LEU A 160 6.11 -0.41 -10.10
C LEU A 160 5.27 -0.69 -8.85
N HIS A 161 5.87 -1.44 -7.93
CA HIS A 161 5.30 -1.72 -6.62
C HIS A 161 6.16 -1.08 -5.51
N PRO A 162 5.57 -0.29 -4.60
CA PRO A 162 6.31 0.38 -3.53
C PRO A 162 6.55 -0.56 -2.34
N PHE A 163 7.57 -1.42 -2.45
CA PHE A 163 7.95 -2.33 -1.36
C PHE A 163 8.92 -1.71 -0.36
N HIS A 164 9.68 -0.68 -0.75
CA HIS A 164 10.67 -0.08 0.13
C HIS A 164 10.01 0.86 1.14
N VAL A 165 10.33 0.70 2.41
CA VAL A 165 9.81 1.50 3.51
C VAL A 165 10.80 2.60 3.85
N LEU A 166 10.30 3.84 3.80
CA LEU A 166 11.00 5.04 4.20
C LEU A 166 10.93 5.20 5.73
N ARG A 167 12.01 5.71 6.32
CA ARG A 167 12.09 5.97 7.76
C ARG A 167 12.18 7.46 8.05
N ILE A 168 11.71 7.85 9.22
CA ILE A 168 11.80 9.20 9.76
C ILE A 168 12.19 9.12 11.24
N ASN A 169 13.26 9.82 11.61
CA ASN A 169 13.47 10.20 13.00
C ASN A 169 12.62 11.47 13.23
N LYS A 170 11.46 11.33 13.88
CA LYS A 170 10.54 12.45 14.10
C LYS A 170 11.14 13.35 15.18
N MET A 171 11.34 14.62 14.85
CA MET A 171 11.69 15.65 15.83
C MET A 171 10.42 16.35 16.30
N LEU A 172 10.34 16.65 17.59
CA LEU A 172 9.28 17.48 18.16
C LEU A 172 9.52 18.92 17.71
N SER A 173 8.47 19.54 17.17
CA SER A 173 8.48 20.95 16.82
C SER A 173 7.64 21.71 17.85
N CYS A 174 8.19 21.89 19.05
CA CYS A 174 7.62 22.70 20.11
C CYS A 174 8.74 23.51 20.79
N ALA A 175 8.39 24.65 21.40
CA ALA A 175 9.34 25.41 22.21
C ALA A 175 9.80 24.54 23.40
N GLY A 176 11.11 24.52 23.68
CA GLY A 176 11.68 23.64 24.70
C GLY A 176 11.74 22.15 24.32
N ALA A 177 11.56 21.79 23.05
CA ALA A 177 11.64 20.40 22.56
C ALA A 177 12.96 19.69 22.93
N ASP A 178 14.06 20.44 23.04
CA ASP A 178 15.37 19.93 23.45
C ASP A 178 15.34 19.20 24.80
N ARG A 179 14.47 19.64 25.73
CA ARG A 179 14.31 19.01 27.06
C ARG A 179 13.50 17.72 27.01
N LEU A 180 12.62 17.58 26.02
CA LEU A 180 11.64 16.49 25.90
C LEU A 180 12.08 15.40 24.92
N GLN A 181 13.08 15.68 24.09
CA GLN A 181 13.53 14.77 23.05
C GLN A 181 15.00 14.39 23.23
N THR A 182 15.32 13.14 22.95
CA THR A 182 16.70 12.62 22.96
C THR A 182 17.58 13.12 21.79
N GLY A 183 17.09 14.06 20.98
CA GLY A 183 17.76 14.55 19.78
C GLY A 183 18.15 13.41 18.83
N MET A 184 19.46 13.25 18.61
CA MET A 184 20.04 12.23 17.73
C MET A 184 20.46 10.93 18.45
N ARG A 185 20.29 10.85 19.77
CA ARG A 185 20.52 9.61 20.52
C ARG A 185 19.45 8.58 20.13
N GLY A 186 19.86 7.40 19.64
CA GLY A 186 18.94 6.37 19.16
C GLY A 186 18.23 6.74 17.85
N ALA A 187 18.92 7.40 16.90
CA ALA A 187 18.35 7.97 15.68
C ALA A 187 17.73 7.00 14.65
N TYR A 188 17.51 5.72 14.99
CA TYR A 188 16.85 4.77 14.10
C TYR A 188 15.39 5.19 13.89
N GLY A 189 15.10 5.68 12.70
CA GLY A 189 13.79 6.23 12.40
C GLY A 189 12.67 5.19 12.42
N LYS A 190 11.50 5.62 12.89
CA LYS A 190 10.24 4.89 12.72
C LYS A 190 9.85 4.91 11.24
N PRO A 191 9.13 3.90 10.74
CA PRO A 191 8.75 3.90 9.34
C PRO A 191 7.71 5.01 9.08
N ASN A 192 7.86 5.80 7.99
CA ASN A 192 7.00 6.94 7.61
C ASN A 192 6.11 6.75 6.36
N GLY A 193 6.60 6.04 5.33
CA GLY A 193 5.83 5.76 4.12
C GLY A 193 6.51 4.72 3.24
N THR A 194 5.95 4.42 2.07
CA THR A 194 6.51 3.46 1.12
C THR A 194 6.88 4.11 -0.22
N ALA A 195 7.91 3.59 -0.86
CA ALA A 195 8.40 4.01 -2.15
C ALA A 195 8.79 2.80 -3.01
N ALA A 196 8.66 2.94 -4.32
CA ALA A 196 9.19 2.03 -5.31
C ALA A 196 10.61 2.46 -5.66
N ARG A 197 11.55 1.51 -5.65
CA ARG A 197 12.90 1.74 -6.17
C ARG A 197 12.86 1.52 -7.68
N VAL A 198 13.43 2.46 -8.42
CA VAL A 198 13.40 2.47 -9.88
C VAL A 198 14.81 2.66 -10.43
N ASP A 199 15.17 1.83 -11.40
CA ASP A 199 16.42 1.94 -12.15
C ASP A 199 16.20 2.63 -13.52
N ILE A 200 17.29 2.98 -14.18
CA ILE A 200 17.28 3.66 -15.48
C ILE A 200 16.67 2.71 -16.52
N GLY A 201 15.74 3.21 -17.33
CA GLY A 201 15.02 2.45 -18.35
C GLY A 201 13.87 1.59 -17.81
N GLN A 202 13.62 1.59 -16.49
CA GLN A 202 12.54 0.79 -15.91
C GLN A 202 11.17 1.42 -16.19
N VAL A 203 10.20 0.56 -16.56
CA VAL A 203 8.82 0.95 -16.88
C VAL A 203 8.04 1.29 -15.61
N ILE A 204 7.42 2.47 -15.58
CA ILE A 204 6.51 2.94 -14.53
C ILE A 204 5.07 2.53 -14.86
N PHE A 205 4.56 3.03 -15.98
CA PHE A 205 3.21 2.74 -16.49
C PHE A 205 3.30 2.05 -17.85
N SER A 206 2.41 1.09 -18.06
CA SER A 206 2.16 0.47 -19.34
C SER A 206 0.69 0.62 -19.66
N ILE A 207 0.37 1.11 -20.86
CA ILE A 207 -1.02 1.25 -21.31
C ILE A 207 -1.14 0.51 -22.63
N ARG A 208 -2.11 -0.42 -22.71
CA ARG A 208 -2.49 -1.04 -23.96
C ARG A 208 -3.86 -0.53 -24.45
N THR A 209 -3.98 -0.29 -25.74
CA THR A 209 -5.19 0.24 -26.40
C THR A 209 -5.29 -0.26 -27.83
N LYS A 210 -6.37 0.15 -28.51
CA LYS A 210 -6.44 0.15 -29.99
C LYS A 210 -5.50 1.21 -30.56
N ASP A 211 -5.07 1.04 -31.81
CA ASP A 211 -4.14 1.96 -32.48
C ASP A 211 -4.75 3.37 -32.69
N SER A 212 -6.07 3.46 -32.86
CA SER A 212 -6.79 4.73 -32.99
C SER A 212 -6.55 5.69 -31.81
N ASN A 213 -6.33 5.15 -30.61
CA ASN A 213 -6.18 5.93 -29.38
C ASN A 213 -4.72 6.31 -29.05
N LYS A 214 -3.78 6.12 -30.00
CA LYS A 214 -2.35 6.38 -29.78
C LYS A 214 -2.06 7.79 -29.25
N ALA A 215 -2.62 8.82 -29.89
CA ALA A 215 -2.39 10.21 -29.51
C ALA A 215 -2.92 10.53 -28.09
N VAL A 216 -4.10 10.01 -27.76
CA VAL A 216 -4.74 10.18 -26.44
C VAL A 216 -3.87 9.57 -25.33
N VAL A 217 -3.33 8.38 -25.57
CA VAL A 217 -2.47 7.69 -24.59
C VAL A 217 -1.16 8.44 -24.38
N ILE A 218 -0.52 8.92 -25.44
CA ILE A 218 0.73 9.71 -25.34
C ILE A 218 0.50 10.96 -24.50
N GLU A 219 -0.58 11.70 -24.75
CA GLU A 219 -0.93 12.90 -23.98
C GLU A 219 -1.25 12.56 -22.51
N SER A 220 -1.93 11.44 -22.25
CA SER A 220 -2.20 10.97 -20.89
C SER A 220 -0.91 10.71 -20.10
N LEU A 221 0.09 10.10 -20.74
CA LEU A 221 1.37 9.79 -20.12
C LEU A 221 2.24 11.04 -19.97
N ARG A 222 2.13 12.01 -20.89
CA ARG A 222 2.75 13.34 -20.76
C ARG A 222 2.20 14.08 -19.54
N ARG A 223 0.90 13.98 -19.26
CA ARG A 223 0.31 14.56 -18.04
C ARG A 223 0.77 13.83 -16.77
N ALA A 224 0.83 12.51 -16.81
CA ALA A 224 1.32 11.70 -15.70
C ALA A 224 2.80 11.96 -15.38
N LYS A 225 3.62 12.26 -16.41
CA LYS A 225 5.04 12.62 -16.28
C LYS A 225 5.29 13.71 -15.23
N PHE A 226 4.46 14.76 -15.19
CA PHE A 226 4.59 15.86 -14.24
C PHE A 226 4.37 15.48 -12.77
N LYS A 227 3.85 14.28 -12.49
CA LYS A 227 3.69 13.79 -11.11
C LYS A 227 4.92 13.07 -10.58
N PHE A 228 5.89 12.77 -11.45
CA PHE A 228 7.12 12.10 -11.08
C PHE A 228 8.30 13.07 -11.04
N ALA A 229 9.21 12.84 -10.09
CA ALA A 229 10.47 13.57 -10.04
C ALA A 229 11.42 13.07 -11.13
N GLY A 230 12.33 13.91 -11.61
CA GLY A 230 13.33 13.54 -12.61
C GLY A 230 12.79 13.48 -14.03
N ARG A 231 13.59 12.94 -14.94
CA ARG A 231 13.26 12.79 -16.37
C ARG A 231 12.57 11.46 -16.66
N GLN A 232 11.47 11.51 -17.40
CA GLN A 232 10.76 10.35 -17.91
C GLN A 232 10.64 10.41 -19.43
N LYS A 233 10.70 9.24 -20.06
CA LYS A 233 10.56 9.04 -21.50
C LYS A 233 9.28 8.28 -21.79
N ILE A 234 8.60 8.66 -22.87
CA ILE A 234 7.43 7.94 -23.37
C ILE A 234 7.88 7.15 -24.58
N ILE A 235 7.64 5.84 -24.58
CA ILE A 235 8.04 4.95 -25.67
C ILE A 235 6.82 4.20 -26.17
N VAL A 236 6.65 4.17 -27.49
CA VAL A 236 5.70 3.29 -28.16
C VAL A 236 6.38 1.95 -28.36
N SER A 237 5.81 0.88 -27.82
CA SER A 237 6.37 -0.46 -27.93
C SER A 237 6.09 -1.06 -29.31
N LYS A 238 7.05 -1.82 -29.83
CA LYS A 238 6.86 -2.66 -31.03
C LYS A 238 6.11 -3.97 -30.72
N LYS A 239 5.86 -4.24 -29.44
CA LYS A 239 5.21 -5.48 -28.97
C LYS A 239 3.70 -5.41 -29.10
N TRP A 240 3.07 -6.58 -29.17
CA TRP A 240 1.61 -6.69 -29.13
C TRP A 240 1.09 -6.53 -27.69
N GLY A 241 0.55 -5.35 -27.37
CA GLY A 241 -0.03 -5.09 -26.04
C GLY A 241 0.96 -5.38 -24.89
N PHE A 242 0.56 -6.26 -23.96
CA PHE A 242 1.38 -6.70 -22.83
C PHE A 242 2.11 -8.03 -23.05
N THR A 243 2.11 -8.55 -24.28
CA THR A 243 2.82 -9.78 -24.62
C THR A 243 4.32 -9.53 -24.77
N LYS A 244 5.08 -10.61 -24.94
CA LYS A 244 6.52 -10.55 -25.18
C LYS A 244 6.86 -10.42 -26.67
N LEU A 245 5.97 -10.89 -27.55
CA LEU A 245 6.11 -10.95 -29.00
C LEU A 245 6.02 -9.56 -29.65
N SER A 246 6.70 -9.40 -30.79
CA SER A 246 6.46 -8.27 -31.68
C SER A 246 5.08 -8.37 -32.33
N ARG A 247 4.63 -7.30 -32.99
CA ARG A 247 3.34 -7.31 -33.70
C ARG A 247 3.30 -8.32 -34.85
N GLU A 248 4.39 -8.42 -35.61
CA GLU A 248 4.51 -9.30 -36.77
C GLU A 248 4.56 -10.77 -36.34
N ASP A 249 5.39 -11.07 -35.33
CA ASP A 249 5.49 -12.42 -34.76
C ASP A 249 4.15 -12.86 -34.18
N TYR A 250 3.43 -11.96 -33.51
CA TYR A 250 2.12 -12.28 -32.93
C TYR A 250 1.12 -12.75 -33.98
N VAL A 251 1.05 -12.08 -35.13
CA VAL A 251 0.14 -12.45 -36.22
C VAL A 251 0.53 -13.82 -36.79
N THR A 252 1.83 -14.05 -36.99
CA THR A 252 2.36 -15.32 -37.52
C THR A 252 2.09 -16.49 -36.56
N GLU A 253 2.39 -16.32 -35.27
CA GLU A 253 2.17 -17.32 -34.22
C GLU A 253 0.69 -17.61 -33.98
N ARG A 254 -0.16 -16.59 -34.15
CA ARG A 254 -1.61 -16.74 -34.08
C ARG A 254 -2.15 -17.52 -35.28
N ALA A 255 -1.69 -17.20 -36.49
CA ALA A 255 -2.06 -17.94 -37.70
C ALA A 255 -1.61 -19.40 -37.64
N ALA A 256 -0.46 -19.67 -37.01
CA ALA A 256 0.06 -21.02 -36.76
C ALA A 256 -0.67 -21.78 -35.64
N GLY A 257 -1.64 -21.16 -34.93
CA GLY A 257 -2.38 -21.79 -33.84
C GLY A 257 -1.53 -22.11 -32.59
N ARG A 258 -0.34 -21.51 -32.45
CA ARG A 258 0.57 -21.77 -31.30
C ARG A 258 0.24 -20.94 -30.05
N LEU A 259 -0.75 -20.05 -30.15
CA LEU A 259 -1.15 -19.12 -29.10
C LEU A 259 -2.52 -19.50 -28.52
N GLN A 260 -2.54 -19.87 -27.23
CA GLN A 260 -3.76 -20.10 -26.48
C GLN A 260 -4.20 -18.81 -25.76
N PRO A 261 -5.44 -18.31 -25.98
CA PRO A 261 -5.97 -17.19 -25.22
C PRO A 261 -6.17 -17.54 -23.73
N ASP A 262 -5.68 -16.67 -22.84
CA ASP A 262 -5.81 -16.77 -21.37
C ASP A 262 -6.30 -15.44 -20.80
N GLY A 263 -7.49 -15.03 -21.24
CA GLY A 263 -8.11 -13.74 -20.89
C GLY A 263 -7.27 -12.54 -21.36
N CYS A 264 -6.59 -11.87 -20.42
CA CYS A 264 -5.75 -10.71 -20.72
C CYS A 264 -4.38 -11.08 -21.32
N TYR A 265 -3.95 -12.33 -21.17
CA TYR A 265 -2.65 -12.82 -21.61
C TYR A 265 -2.79 -13.97 -22.60
N VAL A 266 -1.65 -14.41 -23.12
CA VAL A 266 -1.53 -15.55 -24.02
C VAL A 266 -0.61 -16.57 -23.38
N LYS A 267 -1.02 -17.83 -23.45
CA LYS A 267 -0.19 -18.99 -23.15
C LYS A 267 0.38 -19.50 -24.47
N TYR A 268 1.67 -19.80 -24.46
CA TYR A 268 2.34 -20.40 -25.61
C TYR A 268 2.20 -21.92 -25.52
N LEU A 269 1.89 -22.56 -26.65
CA LEU A 269 1.99 -24.00 -26.79
C LEU A 269 3.46 -24.38 -26.83
N ASN A 270 3.94 -24.97 -25.74
CA ASN A 270 5.29 -25.50 -25.65
C ASN A 270 5.28 -26.97 -26.09
N GLU A 271 6.28 -27.36 -26.88
CA GLU A 271 6.53 -28.76 -27.28
C GLU A 271 7.15 -29.60 -26.15
N LYS A 272 7.37 -29.00 -24.98
CA LYS A 272 7.97 -29.66 -23.81
C LYS A 272 6.90 -30.01 -22.78
N GLY A 273 6.87 -31.28 -22.38
CA GLY A 273 6.02 -31.81 -21.31
C GLY A 273 5.32 -33.12 -21.70
N PRO A 274 4.41 -33.62 -20.86
CA PRO A 274 3.64 -34.82 -21.16
C PRO A 274 2.80 -34.65 -22.43
N LEU A 275 2.91 -35.60 -23.37
CA LEU A 275 2.29 -35.50 -24.70
C LEU A 275 0.76 -35.40 -24.64
N ALA A 276 0.12 -36.10 -23.70
CA ALA A 276 -1.33 -36.01 -23.46
C ALA A 276 -1.80 -34.56 -23.19
N ASN A 277 -1.02 -33.80 -22.40
CA ASN A 277 -1.34 -32.40 -22.09
C ASN A 277 -1.14 -31.47 -23.29
N TYR A 278 -0.25 -31.83 -24.22
CA TYR A 278 -0.03 -31.06 -25.44
C TYR A 278 -1.28 -31.14 -26.32
N PHE A 279 -1.75 -32.34 -26.65
CA PHE A 279 -2.96 -32.53 -27.45
C PHE A 279 -4.19 -31.85 -26.85
N GLN A 280 -4.38 -31.94 -25.53
CA GLN A 280 -5.48 -31.25 -24.85
C GLN A 280 -5.40 -29.72 -24.97
N LYS A 281 -4.20 -29.14 -24.96
CA LYS A 281 -4.01 -27.69 -25.15
C LYS A 281 -4.21 -27.29 -26.60
N THR A 282 -3.73 -28.08 -27.56
CA THR A 282 -3.92 -27.82 -28.98
C THR A 282 -5.40 -27.77 -29.33
N LEU A 283 -6.20 -28.70 -28.79
CA LEU A 283 -7.66 -28.69 -28.96
C LEU A 283 -8.36 -27.45 -28.38
N ARG A 284 -7.77 -26.78 -27.38
CA ARG A 284 -8.32 -25.55 -26.79
C ARG A 284 -7.87 -24.29 -27.52
N ALA A 285 -6.82 -24.39 -28.34
CA ALA A 285 -6.22 -23.26 -29.05
C ALA A 285 -6.90 -23.01 -30.40
N LEU A 286 -7.50 -24.06 -30.97
CA LEU A 286 -8.49 -23.98 -32.05
C LEU A 286 -9.78 -23.31 -31.55
#